data_AF-A0A367KA32-F1
#
_entry.id   AF-A0A367KA32-F1
#
_cell.length_a   1.000
_cell.length_b   1.000
_cell.length_c   1.000
_cell.angle_alpha   90.00
_cell.angle_beta   90.00
_cell.angle_gamma   90.00
#
_symmetry.space_group_name_H-M   'P 1'
#
loop_
_entity.id
_entity.type
_entity.pdbx_description
1 polymer ?
#
loop_
_entity_poly.entity_id
_entity_poly.type
_entity_poly.pdbx_seq_one_letter_code
_entity_poly.pdbx_strand_id
1 'polypeptide(L)'
;MLLLTLYYRTFKFINGKAESYFLQRLNPRKIRWTVIYRRLNKKGITEEVQKKRSRRTVKHERAVVGASWDAIRAKRSQKPDARAAA
;
A
#
# COMPACT_ATOMS: atom_id res chain seq x y z
N MET A 1 15.12 -1.89 31.19
CA MET A 1 14.16 -2.40 30.19
C MET A 1 13.28 -3.42 30.91
N LEU A 2 12.17 -2.98 31.50
CA LEU A 2 11.30 -3.82 32.33
C LEU A 2 10.22 -4.47 31.45
N LEU A 3 10.12 -5.80 31.52
CA LEU A 3 9.12 -6.62 30.83
C LEU A 3 8.00 -6.96 31.82
N LEU A 4 6.79 -6.48 31.55
CA LEU A 4 5.60 -6.86 32.31
C LEU A 4 4.80 -7.89 31.49
N THR A 5 4.61 -9.08 32.04
CA THR A 5 3.83 -10.16 31.43
C THR A 5 2.45 -10.23 32.08
N LEU A 6 1.45 -9.64 31.42
CA LEU A 6 0.04 -9.86 31.72
C LEU A 6 -0.54 -10.60 30.52
N TYR A 7 -0.96 -11.85 30.72
CA TYR A 7 -1.68 -12.66 29.72
C TYR A 7 -0.95 -12.80 28.38
N TYR A 8 0.17 -13.52 28.36
CA TYR A 8 0.88 -13.96 27.12
C TYR A 8 1.36 -12.82 26.19
N ARG A 9 1.26 -11.56 26.63
CA ARG A 9 1.68 -10.40 25.87
C ARG A 9 2.78 -9.64 26.63
N THR A 10 3.89 -9.44 25.94
CA THR A 10 5.03 -8.67 26.45
C THR A 10 4.91 -7.20 26.04
N PHE A 11 5.02 -6.30 27.01
CA PHE A 11 5.06 -4.86 26.77
C PHE A 11 6.47 -4.34 27.02
N LYS A 12 6.95 -3.48 26.11
CA LYS A 12 8.26 -2.81 26.23
C LYS A 12 8.04 -1.33 26.49
N PHE A 13 8.60 -0.83 27.60
CA PHE A 13 8.57 0.59 27.95
C PHE A 13 9.97 1.19 27.86
N ILE A 14 10.05 2.43 27.37
CA ILE A 14 11.31 3.18 27.25
C ILE A 14 11.73 3.76 28.61
N ASN A 15 10.76 4.20 29.43
CA ASN A 15 10.99 4.84 30.73
C ASN A 15 9.87 4.51 31.73
N GLY A 16 10.09 4.84 33.01
CA GLY A 16 9.13 4.62 34.09
C GLY A 16 7.83 5.43 33.96
N LYS A 17 7.85 6.57 33.24
CA LYS A 17 6.65 7.35 32.96
C LYS A 17 5.66 6.58 32.09
N ALA A 18 6.15 5.94 31.02
CA ALA A 18 5.33 5.14 30.12
C ALA A 18 4.78 3.88 30.82
N GLU A 19 5.59 3.25 31.67
CA GLU A 19 5.19 2.10 32.49
C GLU A 19 4.12 2.48 33.51
N SER A 20 4.32 3.57 34.25
CA SER A 20 3.35 4.06 35.25
C SER A 20 1.98 4.36 34.62
N TYR A 21 1.94 5.06 33.48
CA TYR A 21 0.68 5.32 32.77
C TYR A 21 -0.01 4.04 32.27
N PHE A 22 0.76 3.03 31.88
CA PHE A 22 0.22 1.74 31.45
C PHE A 22 -0.40 0.97 32.63
N LEU A 23 0.27 0.94 33.78
CA LEU A 23 -0.24 0.31 35.00
C LEU A 23 -1.49 1.00 35.53
N GLN A 24 -1.54 2.34 35.43
CA GLN A 24 -2.73 3.15 35.74
C GLN A 24 -3.87 2.99 34.72
N ARG A 25 -3.68 2.19 33.66
CA ARG A 25 -4.66 1.94 32.58
C ARG A 25 -5.14 3.22 31.89
N LEU A 26 -4.28 4.23 31.81
CA LEU A 26 -4.59 5.47 31.09
C LEU A 26 -4.64 5.21 29.58
N ASN A 27 -5.62 5.79 28.90
CA ASN A 27 -5.77 5.62 27.47
C ASN A 27 -4.75 6.51 26.71
N PRO A 28 -3.81 5.93 25.95
CA PRO A 28 -2.82 6.71 25.19
C PRO A 28 -3.44 7.70 24.21
N ARG A 29 -4.66 7.44 23.72
CA ARG A 29 -5.41 8.34 22.81
C ARG A 29 -5.79 9.69 23.43
N LYS A 30 -5.72 9.82 24.75
CA LYS A 30 -5.98 11.09 25.46
C LYS A 30 -4.71 11.82 25.89
N ILE A 31 -3.54 11.15 25.81
CA ILE A 31 -2.26 11.71 26.28
C ILE A 31 -1.55 12.41 25.12
N ARG A 32 -1.49 13.74 25.20
CA ARG A 32 -1.15 14.65 24.09
C ARG A 32 0.22 14.42 23.43
N TRP A 33 1.21 13.97 24.19
CA TRP A 33 2.57 13.75 23.68
C TRP A 33 2.75 12.38 23.02
N THR A 34 1.81 11.44 23.18
CA THR A 34 1.98 10.09 22.62
C THR A 34 1.85 10.07 21.10
N VAL A 35 2.51 9.10 20.47
CA VAL A 35 2.43 8.91 19.01
C VAL A 35 1.00 8.63 18.55
N ILE A 36 0.22 7.88 19.34
CA ILE A 36 -1.17 7.56 19.03
C ILE A 36 -2.03 8.82 19.00
N TYR A 37 -1.91 9.69 20.01
CA TYR A 37 -2.61 10.98 20.03
C TYR A 37 -2.25 11.81 18.80
N ARG A 38 -0.96 11.96 18.51
CA ARG A 38 -0.51 12.75 17.37
C ARG A 38 -1.04 12.21 16.04
N ARG A 39 -1.09 10.90 15.83
CA ARG A 39 -1.69 10.27 14.63
C ARG A 39 -3.19 10.54 14.53
N LEU A 40 -3.93 10.35 15.63
CA LEU A 40 -5.38 10.59 15.68
C LEU A 40 -5.71 12.05 15.34
N ASN A 41 -4.94 12.99 15.89
CA ASN A 41 -5.14 14.42 15.72
C ASN A 41 -4.37 15.01 14.52
N LYS A 42 -3.84 14.17 13.63
CA LYS A 42 -3.10 14.56 12.42
C LYS A 42 -1.96 15.57 12.69
N LYS A 43 -1.33 15.49 13.86
CA LYS A 43 -0.23 16.38 14.24
C LYS A 43 1.07 15.93 13.59
N GLY A 44 1.67 16.82 12.80
CA GLY A 44 2.92 16.56 12.09
C GLY A 44 2.81 15.54 10.96
N ILE A 45 1.60 15.34 10.44
CA ILE A 45 1.41 14.71 9.13
C ILE A 45 1.56 15.83 8.12
N THR A 46 2.73 15.93 7.50
CA THR A 46 2.85 16.54 6.17
C THR A 46 2.07 15.64 5.21
N GLU A 47 1.27 16.21 4.31
CA GLU A 47 0.37 15.51 3.36
C GLU A 47 1.07 14.55 2.37
N GLU A 48 2.34 14.24 2.60
CA GLU A 48 3.11 13.43 1.68
C GLU A 48 2.81 11.95 1.90
N VAL A 49 2.38 11.35 0.79
CA VAL A 49 2.36 9.91 0.53
C VAL A 49 1.09 9.19 1.01
N GLN A 50 -0.06 9.58 0.46
CA GLN A 50 -0.97 8.52 0.00
C GLN A 50 -0.31 7.82 -1.21
N LYS A 51 0.35 6.67 -0.99
CA LYS A 51 0.74 5.80 -2.13
C LYS A 51 -0.55 5.29 -2.77
N LYS A 52 -1.08 5.99 -3.77
CA LYS A 52 -2.08 5.44 -4.69
C LYS A 52 -1.45 4.26 -5.40
N ARG A 53 -1.72 3.05 -4.90
CA ARG A 53 -1.26 1.80 -5.49
C ARG A 53 -2.19 1.44 -6.66
N SER A 54 -2.19 2.23 -7.72
CA SER A 54 -2.83 1.83 -8.97
C SER A 54 -1.91 0.83 -9.68
N ARG A 55 -2.46 -0.32 -10.09
CA ARG A 55 -1.75 -1.25 -10.97
C ARG A 55 -1.82 -0.69 -12.39
N ARG A 56 -0.67 -0.45 -13.03
CA ARG A 56 -0.63 -0.23 -14.48
C ARG A 56 -0.72 -1.60 -15.16
N THR A 57 -1.88 -1.93 -15.72
CA THR A 57 -2.05 -3.18 -16.47
C THR A 57 -1.44 -2.99 -17.87
N VAL A 58 -0.43 -3.79 -18.20
CA VAL A 58 0.05 -3.92 -19.59
C VAL A 58 -0.94 -4.80 -20.33
N LYS A 59 -1.56 -4.29 -21.39
CA LYS A 59 -2.47 -5.07 -22.23
C LYS A 59 -1.65 -5.96 -23.15
N HIS A 60 -1.72 -7.27 -22.93
CA HIS A 60 -1.21 -8.25 -23.88
C HIS A 60 -2.25 -8.46 -24.98
N GLU A 61 -1.83 -8.33 -26.23
CA GLU A 61 -2.66 -8.70 -27.37
C GLU A 61 -2.85 -10.22 -27.38
N ARG A 62 -4.07 -10.69 -27.67
CA ARG A 62 -4.42 -12.12 -27.69
C ARG A 62 -5.02 -12.52 -29.04
N ALA A 63 -4.93 -13.81 -29.35
CA ALA A 63 -5.63 -14.40 -30.49
C ALA A 63 -7.16 -14.26 -30.34
N VAL A 64 -7.86 -14.17 -31.46
CA VAL A 64 -9.32 -14.05 -31.53
C VAL A 64 -9.84 -15.31 -32.22
N VAL A 65 -11.05 -15.77 -31.89
CA VAL A 65 -11.64 -16.98 -32.49
C VAL A 65 -11.58 -16.88 -34.02
N GLY A 66 -10.92 -17.85 -34.66
CA GLY A 66 -10.72 -17.90 -36.12
C GLY A 66 -9.43 -17.24 -36.66
N ALA A 67 -8.60 -16.60 -35.81
CA ALA A 67 -7.31 -16.05 -36.24
C ALA A 67 -6.24 -16.10 -35.14
N SER A 68 -5.07 -16.65 -35.46
CA SER A 68 -3.91 -16.59 -34.58
C SER A 68 -3.40 -15.15 -34.46
N TRP A 69 -2.74 -14.85 -33.34
CA TRP A 69 -2.19 -13.51 -33.12
C TRP A 69 -1.14 -13.12 -34.17
N ASP A 70 -0.34 -14.08 -34.65
CA ASP A 70 0.63 -13.85 -35.72
C ASP A 70 -0.03 -13.43 -37.04
N ALA A 71 -1.18 -14.02 -37.39
CA ALA A 71 -1.93 -13.63 -38.58
C ALA A 71 -2.49 -12.20 -38.46
N ILE A 72 -2.97 -11.82 -37.28
CA ILE A 72 -3.47 -10.46 -37.01
C ILE A 72 -2.33 -9.44 -37.08
N ARG A 73 -1.17 -9.76 -36.51
CA ARG A 73 0.02 -8.91 -36.57
C ARG A 73 0.52 -8.74 -38.00
N ALA A 74 0.58 -9.82 -38.78
CA ALA A 74 0.99 -9.78 -40.17
C ALA A 74 0.06 -8.92 -41.03
N LYS A 75 -1.26 -9.02 -40.84
CA LYS A 75 -2.23 -8.16 -41.54
C LYS A 75 -2.07 -6.68 -41.16
N ARG A 76 -1.77 -6.37 -39.89
CA ARG A 76 -1.52 -4.99 -39.45
C ARG A 76 -0.23 -4.39 -39.99
N SER A 77 0.83 -5.19 -40.15
CA SER A 77 2.15 -4.73 -40.60
C SER A 77 2.28 -4.58 -42.12
N GLN A 78 1.29 -5.04 -42.90
CA GLN A 78 1.29 -4.85 -44.36
C GLN A 78 1.26 -3.37 -44.71
N LYS A 79 2.20 -2.95 -45.57
CA LYS A 79 2.28 -1.59 -46.12
C LYS A 79 1.04 -1.29 -46.98
N PRO A 80 0.56 -0.03 -47.02
CA PRO A 80 -0.66 0.34 -47.74
C PRO A 80 -0.62 -0.04 -49.24
N ASP A 81 0.56 0.01 -49.87
CA ASP A 81 0.73 -0.33 -51.28
C ASP A 81 0.41 -1.81 -51.58
N ALA A 82 0.74 -2.71 -50.64
CA ALA A 82 0.43 -4.13 -50.74
C ALA A 82 -1.04 -4.48 -50.43
N ARG A 83 -1.80 -3.53 -49.85
CA ARG A 83 -3.24 -3.70 -49.57
C ARG A 83 -4.11 -3.28 -50.75
N ALA A 84 -3.62 -2.38 -51.59
CA ALA A 84 -4.36 -1.90 -52.78
C ALA A 84 -4.24 -2.86 -53.97
N ALA A 85 -3.26 -3.78 -53.95
CA ALA A 85 -2.99 -4.74 -55.01
C ALA A 85 -3.66 -6.12 -54.82
N ALA A 86 -4.40 -6.31 -53.72
CA ALA A 86 -5.11 -7.54 -53.36
C ALA A 86 -6.61 -7.26 -53.24
#